data_AF-A0A7V9IU44-F1
#
_entry.id   AF-A0A7V9IU44-F1
#
_cell.length_a   1.000
_cell.length_b   1.000
_cell.length_c   1.000
_cell.angle_alpha   90.00
_cell.angle_beta   90.00
_cell.angle_gamma   90.00
#
_symmetry.space_group_name_H-M   'P 1'
#
loop_
_entity.id
_entity.type
_entity.pdbx_description
1 polymer ?
#
loop_
_entity_poly.entity_id
_entity_poly.type
_entity_poly.pdbx_seq_one_letter_code
_entity_poly.pdbx_strand_id
1 'polypeptide(L)' 'MPHTAIGMFAGLLLGLAWVIGGFDAFVGTAVLGLIGFVIGKVAAGQLDLTHYLGGGSGAGR' A
#
# COMPACT_ATOMS: atom_id res chain seq x y z
N MET A 1 -0.66 -12.16 -12.47
CA MET A 1 -1.73 -12.62 -11.55
C MET A 1 -2.87 -11.62 -11.66
N PRO A 2 -4.12 -12.05 -11.88
CA PRO A 2 -5.17 -11.18 -12.43
C PRO A 2 -5.47 -10.03 -11.47
N HIS A 3 -5.24 -8.79 -11.92
CA HIS A 3 -5.50 -7.58 -11.13
C HIS A 3 -6.95 -7.53 -10.60
N THR A 4 -7.87 -8.21 -11.29
CA THR A 4 -9.26 -8.43 -10.91
C THR A 4 -9.42 -9.11 -9.55
N ALA A 5 -8.62 -10.13 -9.22
CA ALA A 5 -8.75 -10.83 -7.94
C ALA A 5 -8.44 -9.88 -6.78
N ILE A 6 -7.40 -9.05 -6.92
CA ILE A 6 -7.02 -8.05 -5.92
C ILE A 6 -8.15 -7.05 -5.70
N GLY A 7 -8.74 -6.52 -6.78
CA GLY A 7 -9.89 -5.62 -6.70
C GLY A 7 -11.11 -6.27 -6.03
N MET A 8 -11.38 -7.54 -6.34
CA MET A 8 -12.51 -8.27 -5.78
C MET A 8 -12.33 -8.52 -4.27
N PHE A 9 -11.14 -8.95 -3.83
CA PHE A 9 -10.84 -9.13 -2.42
C PHE A 9 -10.85 -7.80 -1.66
N ALA A 10 -10.28 -6.74 -2.24
CA ALA A 10 -10.30 -5.42 -1.62
C ALA A 10 -11.74 -4.93 -1.37
N GLY A 11 -12.63 -5.07 -2.36
CA GLY A 11 -14.05 -4.71 -2.22
C GLY A 11 -14.81 -5.58 -1.21
N LEU A 12 -14.58 -6.90 -1.21
CA LEU A 12 -15.19 -7.82 -0.25
C LEU A 12 -14.81 -7.47 1.20
N LEU A 13 -13.52 -7.19 1.43
CA LEU A 13 -13.01 -6.84 2.75
C LEU A 13 -13.56 -5.47 3.21
N LEU A 14 -13.67 -4.50 2.30
CA LEU A 14 -14.28 -3.20 2.61
C LEU A 14 -15.78 -3.34 2.95
N GLY A 15 -16.53 -4.14 2.18
CA GLY A 15 -17.93 -4.40 2.46
C GLY A 15 -18.14 -5.12 3.80
N LEU A 16 -17.25 -6.06 4.14
CA LEU A 16 -17.26 -6.74 5.43
C LEU A 16 -16.97 -5.77 6.59
N ALA A 17 -16.00 -4.87 6.41
CA ALA A 17 -15.70 -3.84 7.40
C ALA A 17 -16.90 -2.93 7.68
N TRP A 18 -17.67 -2.58 6.64
CA TRP A 18 -18.93 -1.86 6.80
C TRP A 18 -19.91 -2.67 7.64
N VAL A 19 -20.22 -3.91 7.26
CA VAL A 19 -21.25 -4.71 7.95
C VAL A 19 -20.93 -4.93 9.43
N ILE A 20 -19.66 -5.16 9.78
CA ILE A 20 -19.27 -5.48 11.16
C ILE A 20 -19.15 -4.21 12.03
N GLY A 21 -18.60 -3.12 11.48
CA GLY A 21 -18.23 -1.95 12.29
C GLY A 21 -18.84 -0.61 11.85
N GLY A 22 -19.71 -0.62 10.84
CA GLY A 22 -20.36 0.57 10.31
C GLY A 22 -19.43 1.46 9.48
N PHE A 23 -19.82 2.73 9.33
CA PHE A 23 -19.14 3.69 8.46
C PHE A 23 -17.71 4.00 8.93
N ASP A 24 -17.48 4.17 10.23
CA ASP A 24 -16.15 4.46 10.78
C ASP A 24 -15.16 3.30 10.52
N ALA A 25 -15.62 2.05 10.64
CA ALA A 25 -14.80 0.88 10.35
C ALA A 25 -14.49 0.75 8.85
N PHE A 26 -15.43 1.09 7.99
CA PHE A 26 -15.20 1.16 6.54
C PHE A 26 -14.12 2.19 6.20
N VAL A 27 -14.24 3.42 6.72
CA VAL A 27 -13.27 4.50 6.48
C VAL A 27 -11.91 4.11 7.08
N GLY A 28 -11.87 3.59 8.29
CA GLY A 28 -10.64 3.11 8.94
C GLY A 28 -9.93 2.03 8.12
N THR A 29 -10.69 1.07 7.58
CA THR A 29 -10.16 0.00 6.73
C THR A 29 -9.66 0.54 5.40
N ALA A 30 -10.36 1.50 4.78
CA ALA A 30 -9.92 2.15 3.56
C ALA A 30 -8.61 2.92 3.77
N VAL A 31 -8.49 3.67 4.88
CA VAL A 31 -7.26 4.37 5.26
C VAL A 31 -6.12 3.37 5.52
N LEU A 32 -6.39 2.28 6.24
CA LEU A 32 -5.39 1.23 6.48
C LEU A 32 -4.92 0.57 5.19
N GLY A 33 -5.85 0.29 4.27
CA GLY A 33 -5.56 -0.24 2.93
C GLY A 33 -4.72 0.73 2.11
N LEU A 34 -5.00 2.03 2.20
CA LEU A 34 -4.18 3.07 1.57
C LEU A 34 -2.76 3.13 2.16
N ILE A 35 -2.63 3.06 3.49
CA ILE A 35 -1.33 3.00 4.16
C ILE A 35 -0.55 1.76 3.70
N GLY A 36 -1.18 0.58 3.69
CA GLY A 36 -0.58 -0.66 3.21
C GLY A 36 -0.17 -0.59 1.74
N PHE A 37 -0.98 0.07 0.89
CA PHE A 37 -0.64 0.32 -0.51
C PHE A 37 0.60 1.21 -0.65
N VAL A 38 0.69 2.30 0.12
CA VAL A 38 1.86 3.19 0.12
C VAL A 38 3.11 2.47 0.62
N ILE A 39 3.02 1.70 1.71
CA ILE A 39 4.14 0.90 2.23
C ILE A 39 4.55 -0.16 1.20
N GLY A 40 3.61 -0.86 0.58
CA GLY A 40 3.89 -1.85 -0.46
C GLY A 40 4.56 -1.22 -1.69
N LYS A 41 4.14 -0.01 -2.08
CA LYS A 41 4.77 0.80 -3.14
C LYS A 41 6.22 1.18 -2.81
N VAL A 42 6.50 1.50 -1.55
CA VAL A 42 7.84 1.81 -1.04
C VAL A 42 8.70 0.55 -1.00
N ALA A 43 8.20 -0.54 -0.43
CA ALA A 43 8.91 -1.82 -0.33
C ALA A 43 9.18 -2.46 -1.70
N ALA A 44 8.28 -2.27 -2.67
CA ALA A 44 8.45 -2.73 -4.05
C ALA A 44 9.52 -1.94 -4.83
N GLY A 45 10.19 -0.95 -4.22
CA GLY A 45 11.22 -0.14 -4.86
C GLY A 45 10.69 0.78 -5.96
N GLN A 46 9.36 0.86 -6.15
CA GLN A 46 8.74 1.78 -7.09
C GLN A 46 8.63 3.20 -6.52
N LEU A 47 8.74 3.37 -5.21
CA LEU A 47 9.25 4.61 -4.61
C LEU A 47 10.75 4.35 -4.42
N ASP A 48 11.55 4.88 -5.34
CA ASP A 48 12.98 4.64 -5.41
C ASP A 48 13.72 5.32 -4.24
N LEU A 49 13.63 4.75 -3.03
CA LEU A 49 14.46 5.15 -1.89
C LEU A 49 15.92 4.68 -2.08
N THR A 50 16.16 3.70 -2.97
CA THR A 50 17.51 3.23 -3.32
C THR A 50 18.33 4.34 -3.97
N HIS A 51 17.71 5.16 -4.84
CA HIS A 51 18.35 6.37 -5.37
C HIS A 51 18.71 7.37 -4.24
N TYR A 52 17.90 7.47 -3.19
CA TYR A 52 18.13 8.41 -2.08
C TYR A 52 19.13 7.89 -1.03
N LEU A 53 19.32 6.57 -0.91
CA LEU A 53 20.25 5.95 0.05
C LEU A 53 21.60 5.54 -0.56
N GLY A 54 21.73 5.46 -1.89
CA GLY A 54 22.93 4.93 -2.57
C GLY A 54 23.91 5.95 -3.15
N GLY A 55 23.59 7.25 -3.17
CA GLY A 55 24.39 8.26 -3.86
C GLY A 55 25.22 9.15 -2.93
N GLY A 56 26.39 8.68 -2.45
CA GLY A 56 27.21 9.53 -1.58
C GLY A 56 28.70 9.23 -1.37
N SER A 57 29.29 8.14 -1.88
CA SER A 57 30.68 7.84 -1.53
C SER A 57 31.45 7.03 -2.57
N GLY A 58 31.60 7.61 -3.77
CA GLY A 58 32.37 7.00 -4.86
C GLY A 58 33.06 8.00 -5.77
N ALA A 59 33.45 9.18 -5.28
CA ALA A 59 34.34 10.08 -6.01
C ALA A 59 35.80 9.74 -5.66
N GLY A 60 36.28 8.61 -6.19
CA GLY A 60 37.70 8.29 -6.23
C GLY A 60 38.39 9.24 -7.21
N ARG A 61 39.22 10.13 -6.68
CA ARG A 61 40.28 10.85 -7.38
C ARG A 61 41.53 10.77 -6.53
#